data_AF-F4F0R5-F1
#
_entry.id   AF-F4F0R5-F1
#
_cell.length_a   1.000
_cell.length_b   1.000
_cell.length_c   1.000
_cell.angle_alpha   90.00
_cell.angle_beta   90.00
_cell.angle_gamma   90.00
#
_symmetry.space_group_name_H-M   'P 1'
#
loop_
_entity.id
_entity.type
_entity.pdbx_description
1 polymer ?
#
loop_
_entity_poly.entity_id
_entity_poly.type
_entity_poly.pdbx_seq_one_letter_code
_entity_poly.pdbx_strand_id
1 'polypeptide(L)'
;MKYISGLHALNIPCRLETGGDWHTLSLSWENIPLWNTEKSPFGTEGIEQHHSLMGKKGIFYIANHIRACLDLLLTGDFSNLQGMRRDYICTDIYDADIFAAVWKLRETAHWTDIDRFMEKEYRMKWILFRNEQEANEYRTNASYRNHA
;
A
#
# COMPACT_ATOMS: atom_id res chain seq x y z
N MET A 1 -8.28 9.77 11.63
CA MET A 1 -7.06 10.62 11.61
C MET A 1 -6.77 11.03 10.17
N LYS A 2 -6.41 12.30 9.90
CA LYS A 2 -6.03 12.75 8.55
C LYS A 2 -4.52 12.66 8.35
N TYR A 3 -4.09 12.25 7.15
CA TYR A 3 -2.68 12.04 6.82
C TYR A 3 -2.38 12.27 5.33
N ILE A 4 -1.11 12.49 5.00
CA ILE A 4 -0.59 12.65 3.64
C ILE A 4 -0.22 11.26 3.10
N SER A 5 -0.64 10.94 1.88
CA SER A 5 -0.40 9.63 1.25
C SER A 5 -0.23 9.73 -0.27
N GLY A 6 -0.14 8.58 -0.95
CA GLY A 6 0.02 8.47 -2.40
C GLY A 6 1.32 9.12 -2.90
N LEU A 7 1.26 9.76 -4.07
CA LEU A 7 2.44 10.36 -4.71
C LEU A 7 3.20 11.33 -3.80
N HIS A 8 2.50 12.16 -3.02
CA HIS A 8 3.17 13.08 -2.09
C HIS A 8 3.98 12.34 -1.03
N ALA A 9 3.46 11.24 -0.48
CA ALA A 9 4.16 10.44 0.51
C ALA A 9 5.32 9.63 -0.10
N LEU A 10 5.19 9.13 -1.33
CA LEU A 10 6.29 8.47 -2.06
C LEU A 10 7.49 9.40 -2.30
N ASN A 11 7.29 10.71 -2.17
CA ASN A 11 8.28 11.74 -2.37
C ASN A 11 8.89 12.27 -1.06
N ILE A 12 8.58 11.65 0.08
CA ILE A 12 9.04 12.07 1.41
C ILE A 12 9.78 10.89 2.05
N PRO A 13 11.00 11.08 2.58
CA PRO A 13 11.71 9.99 3.26
C PRO A 13 10.88 9.40 4.40
N CYS A 14 10.81 8.08 4.47
CA CYS A 14 10.20 7.34 5.58
C CYS A 14 11.24 6.42 6.25
N ARG A 15 10.85 5.70 7.31
CA ARG A 15 11.77 4.82 8.06
C ARG A 15 12.10 3.51 7.35
N LEU A 16 11.36 3.16 6.29
CA LEU A 16 11.55 1.90 5.58
C LEU A 16 12.74 1.98 4.62
N GLU A 17 13.46 0.87 4.50
CA GLU A 17 14.52 0.65 3.49
C GLU A 17 13.92 0.48 2.10
N THR A 18 13.36 1.55 1.56
CA THR A 18 12.62 1.56 0.29
C THR A 18 13.14 2.64 -0.64
N GLY A 19 12.91 2.45 -1.93
CA GLY A 19 13.33 3.37 -2.98
C GLY A 19 12.76 4.76 -2.80
N GLY A 20 11.43 4.90 -2.76
CA GLY A 20 10.75 6.19 -2.93
C GLY A 20 10.79 6.66 -4.39
N ASP A 21 10.00 7.68 -4.71
CA ASP A 21 9.85 8.23 -6.07
C ASP A 21 10.81 9.40 -6.34
N TRP A 22 11.03 10.27 -5.35
CA TRP A 22 11.95 11.44 -5.38
C TRP A 22 11.72 12.52 -6.44
N HIS A 23 10.63 12.48 -7.19
CA HIS A 23 10.17 13.54 -8.09
C HIS A 23 9.44 14.70 -7.37
N THR A 24 9.96 15.19 -6.25
CA THR A 24 9.33 16.24 -5.40
C THR A 24 8.99 17.53 -6.16
N LEU A 25 9.78 17.90 -7.16
CA LEU A 25 9.57 19.11 -7.98
C LEU A 25 8.42 18.98 -8.98
N SER A 26 7.96 17.76 -9.27
CA SER A 26 6.88 17.48 -10.22
C SER A 26 5.49 17.53 -9.57
N LEU A 27 5.41 17.71 -8.24
CA LEU A 27 4.17 17.72 -7.48
C LEU A 27 3.81 19.12 -6.98
N SER A 28 2.51 19.43 -6.97
CA SER A 28 2.01 20.61 -6.28
C SER A 28 1.95 20.37 -4.77
N TRP A 29 2.59 21.26 -4.00
CA TRP A 29 2.63 21.22 -2.53
C TRP A 29 1.72 22.26 -1.87
N GLU A 30 0.96 23.02 -2.66
CA GLU A 30 0.05 24.05 -2.15
C GLU A 30 -1.21 23.44 -1.55
N ASN A 31 -1.77 22.43 -2.22
CA ASN A 31 -3.02 21.78 -1.84
C ASN A 31 -2.86 20.25 -1.81
N ILE A 32 -2.15 19.74 -0.80
CA ILE A 32 -1.91 18.30 -0.64
C ILE A 32 -3.22 17.60 -0.24
N PRO A 33 -3.69 16.60 -1.02
CA PRO A 33 -4.86 15.82 -0.65
C PRO A 33 -4.63 15.06 0.66
N LEU A 34 -5.61 15.14 1.57
CA LEU A 34 -5.56 14.42 2.85
C LEU A 34 -6.43 13.17 2.82
N TRP A 35 -5.84 12.06 3.24
CA TRP A 35 -6.47 10.77 3.41
C TRP A 35 -7.03 10.63 4.83
N ASN A 36 -7.97 9.69 5.07
CA ASN A 36 -8.53 9.44 6.40
C ASN A 36 -8.43 7.96 6.77
N THR A 37 -7.84 7.67 7.93
CA THR A 37 -7.68 6.31 8.45
C THR A 37 -9.00 5.57 8.64
N GLU A 38 -10.09 6.28 8.93
CA GLU A 38 -11.42 5.67 9.09
C GLU A 38 -12.00 5.10 7.79
N LYS A 39 -11.51 5.59 6.64
CA LYS A 39 -11.94 5.13 5.32
C LYS A 39 -11.00 4.07 4.73
N SER A 40 -9.98 3.66 5.48
CA SER A 40 -8.96 2.73 5.01
C SER A 40 -9.02 1.42 5.80
N PRO A 41 -8.98 0.25 5.14
CA PRO A 41 -8.94 -1.04 5.81
C PRO A 41 -7.65 -1.27 6.62
N PHE A 42 -6.65 -0.40 6.44
CA PHE A 42 -5.36 -0.47 7.11
C PHE A 42 -5.31 0.36 8.40
N GLY A 43 -6.35 1.14 8.72
CA GLY A 43 -6.38 2.01 9.89
C GLY A 43 -5.13 2.92 9.96
N THR A 44 -4.38 2.85 11.06
CA THR A 44 -3.15 3.62 11.30
C THR A 44 -1.86 2.93 10.85
N GLU A 45 -1.93 1.70 10.29
CA GLU A 45 -0.75 0.94 9.86
C GLU A 45 0.06 1.72 8.80
N GLY A 46 1.37 1.80 9.01
CA GLY A 46 2.29 2.45 8.08
C GLY A 46 2.20 3.99 8.05
N ILE A 47 1.59 4.63 9.05
CA ILE A 47 1.59 6.10 9.17
C ILE A 47 2.66 6.53 10.17
N GLU A 48 3.51 7.46 9.74
CA GLU A 48 4.62 8.04 10.50
C GLU A 48 4.34 9.49 10.88
N GLN A 49 4.91 9.93 12.00
CA GLN A 49 4.82 11.30 12.48
C GLN A 49 6.08 12.10 12.10
N HIS A 50 5.89 13.21 11.42
CA HIS A 50 6.93 14.16 11.02
C HIS A 50 6.73 15.50 11.73
N HIS A 51 7.81 16.12 12.19
CA HIS A 51 7.79 17.41 12.91
C HIS A 51 8.05 18.63 12.01
N SER A 52 8.41 18.37 10.76
CA SER A 52 8.56 19.39 9.73
C SER A 52 8.35 18.77 8.37
N LEU A 53 7.72 19.53 7.47
CA LEU A 53 7.55 19.15 6.07
C LEU A 53 7.83 20.38 5.19
N MET A 54 8.77 20.25 4.24
CA MET A 54 9.10 21.31 3.27
C MET A 54 9.37 22.69 3.93
N GLY A 55 10.13 22.70 5.02
CA GLY A 55 10.46 23.92 5.77
C GLY A 55 9.36 24.46 6.68
N LYS A 56 8.14 23.88 6.66
CA LYS A 56 7.06 24.22 7.59
C LYS A 56 7.19 23.39 8.87
N LYS A 57 7.20 24.04 10.03
CA LYS A 57 7.15 23.38 11.34
C LYS A 57 5.71 23.01 11.68
N GLY A 58 5.51 21.83 12.25
CA GLY A 58 4.20 21.31 12.64
C GLY A 58 4.21 19.79 12.75
N ILE A 59 3.12 19.23 13.28
CA ILE A 59 2.95 17.77 13.31
C ILE A 59 2.23 17.35 12.03
N PHE A 60 2.88 16.52 11.24
CA PHE A 60 2.34 15.94 10.01
C PHE A 60 2.31 14.43 10.15
N TYR A 61 1.18 13.82 9.78
CA TYR A 61 1.06 12.37 9.68
C TYR A 61 1.20 11.99 8.21
N ILE A 62 2.15 11.13 7.90
CA ILE A 62 2.56 10.81 6.53
C ILE A 62 2.64 9.30 6.40
N ALA A 63 2.05 8.75 5.34
CA ALA A 63 2.21 7.35 5.00
C ALA A 63 3.67 7.04 4.68
N ASN A 64 4.17 5.91 5.16
CA ASN A 64 5.40 5.34 4.63
C ASN A 64 5.17 4.83 3.19
N HIS A 65 6.24 4.47 2.48
CA HIS A 65 6.12 4.12 1.06
C HIS A 65 5.20 2.93 0.79
N ILE A 66 5.16 1.92 1.68
CA ILE A 66 4.23 0.79 1.54
C ILE A 66 2.78 1.28 1.66
N ARG A 67 2.47 2.05 2.71
CA ARG A 67 1.12 2.58 2.92
C ARG A 67 0.69 3.52 1.80
N ALA A 68 1.60 4.33 1.27
CA ALA A 68 1.34 5.19 0.13
C ALA A 68 0.93 4.39 -1.12
N CYS A 69 1.64 3.29 -1.40
CA CYS A 69 1.29 2.39 -2.49
C CYS A 69 -0.07 1.70 -2.28
N LEU A 70 -0.32 1.19 -1.07
CA LEU A 70 -1.59 0.54 -0.71
C LEU A 70 -2.79 1.48 -0.84
N ASP A 71 -2.61 2.74 -0.48
CA ASP A 71 -3.65 3.77 -0.62
C ASP A 71 -3.95 4.05 -2.11
N LEU A 72 -2.94 4.12 -2.97
CA LEU A 72 -3.13 4.24 -4.42
C LEU A 72 -3.84 3.02 -5.03
N LEU A 73 -3.50 1.80 -4.57
CA LEU A 73 -4.21 0.57 -4.96
C LEU A 73 -5.68 0.63 -4.55
N LEU A 74 -5.95 1.09 -3.32
CA LEU A 74 -7.31 1.23 -2.81
C LEU A 74 -8.14 2.24 -3.62
N THR A 75 -7.53 3.28 -4.19
CA THR A 75 -8.23 4.23 -5.07
C THR A 75 -8.23 3.84 -6.56
N GLY A 76 -7.57 2.74 -6.93
CA GLY A 76 -7.48 2.30 -8.32
C GLY A 76 -6.54 3.14 -9.19
N ASP A 77 -5.58 3.85 -8.59
CA ASP A 77 -4.61 4.69 -9.31
C ASP A 77 -3.42 3.88 -9.82
N PHE A 78 -3.69 2.94 -10.71
CA PHE A 78 -2.67 2.04 -11.28
C PHE A 78 -1.72 2.73 -12.24
N SER A 79 -2.10 3.89 -12.79
CA SER A 79 -1.28 4.67 -13.71
C SER A 79 -0.06 5.24 -12.98
N ASN A 80 -0.27 5.79 -11.79
CA ASN A 80 0.80 6.32 -10.95
C ASN A 80 1.57 5.23 -10.19
N LEU A 81 1.04 4.01 -10.10
CA LEU A 81 1.71 2.89 -9.45
C LEU A 81 2.61 2.05 -10.38
N GLN A 82 2.66 2.34 -11.68
CA GLN A 82 3.48 1.53 -12.61
C GLN A 82 4.93 1.45 -12.14
N GLY A 83 5.45 0.23 -12.00
CA GLY A 83 6.79 0.02 -11.48
C GLY A 83 6.90 0.01 -9.95
N MET A 84 5.79 0.02 -9.21
CA MET A 84 5.71 -0.03 -7.74
C MET A 84 6.81 -0.90 -7.10
N ARG A 85 6.97 -2.15 -7.54
CA ARG A 85 8.00 -3.03 -6.96
C ARG A 85 9.40 -2.50 -7.24
N ARG A 86 9.69 -2.13 -8.48
CA ARG A 86 11.04 -1.80 -8.94
C ARG A 86 11.48 -0.39 -8.56
N ASP A 87 10.55 0.56 -8.61
CA ASP A 87 10.83 1.99 -8.63
C ASP A 87 10.52 2.64 -7.26
N TYR A 88 9.55 2.13 -6.49
CA TYR A 88 9.19 2.71 -5.18
C TYR A 88 9.61 1.85 -3.99
N ILE A 89 9.35 0.54 -4.05
CA ILE A 89 9.70 -0.36 -2.96
C ILE A 89 11.19 -0.74 -3.04
N CYS A 90 11.68 -1.09 -4.23
CA CYS A 90 13.09 -1.39 -4.53
C CYS A 90 13.75 -2.53 -3.74
N THR A 91 13.05 -3.18 -2.82
CA THR A 91 13.56 -4.29 -2.00
C THR A 91 12.54 -5.42 -1.88
N ASP A 92 13.02 -6.64 -1.61
CA ASP A 92 12.18 -7.83 -1.35
C ASP A 92 11.85 -8.00 0.14
N ILE A 93 12.49 -7.22 1.03
CA ILE A 93 12.38 -7.37 2.50
C ILE A 93 10.92 -7.31 2.97
N TYR A 94 10.09 -6.54 2.27
CA TYR A 94 8.71 -6.27 2.64
C TYR A 94 7.67 -7.01 1.80
N ASP A 95 8.08 -7.94 0.92
CA ASP A 95 7.15 -8.65 0.02
C ASP A 95 5.99 -9.31 0.80
N ALA A 96 6.30 -10.00 1.90
CA ALA A 96 5.30 -10.67 2.72
C ALA A 96 4.29 -9.69 3.35
N ASP A 97 4.77 -8.57 3.90
CA ASP A 97 3.92 -7.54 4.51
C ASP A 97 3.04 -6.86 3.47
N ILE A 98 3.61 -6.56 2.29
CA ILE A 98 2.88 -5.98 1.17
C ILE A 98 1.79 -6.94 0.71
N PHE A 99 2.08 -8.22 0.52
CA PHE A 99 1.11 -9.20 0.06
C PHE A 99 -0.03 -9.40 1.06
N ALA A 100 0.30 -9.52 2.35
CA ALA A 100 -0.69 -9.61 3.41
C ALA A 100 -1.59 -8.38 3.47
N ALA A 101 -1.04 -7.18 3.29
CA ALA A 101 -1.81 -5.95 3.25
C ALA A 101 -2.69 -5.87 2.00
N VAL A 102 -2.17 -6.19 0.82
CA VAL A 102 -2.96 -6.22 -0.42
C VAL A 102 -4.10 -7.23 -0.33
N TRP A 103 -3.91 -8.38 0.34
CA TRP A 103 -4.97 -9.36 0.56
C TRP A 103 -6.16 -8.81 1.36
N LYS A 104 -5.95 -7.80 2.20
CA LYS A 104 -7.05 -7.09 2.90
C LYS A 104 -7.97 -6.34 1.92
N LEU A 105 -7.54 -6.11 0.68
CA LEU A 105 -8.30 -5.42 -0.36
C LEU A 105 -9.18 -6.35 -1.21
N ARG A 106 -9.22 -7.66 -0.93
CA ARG A 106 -9.90 -8.63 -1.81
C ARG A 106 -11.42 -8.49 -1.92
N GLU A 107 -12.04 -7.82 -0.95
CA GLU A 107 -13.48 -7.53 -0.94
C GLU A 107 -13.80 -6.18 -1.61
N THR A 108 -12.80 -5.47 -2.16
CA THR A 108 -13.03 -4.20 -2.85
C THR A 108 -13.57 -4.40 -4.26
N ALA A 109 -14.34 -3.43 -4.76
CA ALA A 109 -15.01 -3.53 -6.06
C ALA A 109 -14.05 -3.72 -7.24
N HIS A 110 -12.83 -3.21 -7.15
CA HIS A 110 -11.78 -3.29 -8.17
C HIS A 110 -10.69 -4.31 -7.83
N TRP A 111 -11.00 -5.31 -7.00
CA TRP A 111 -10.06 -6.39 -6.64
C TRP A 111 -9.41 -7.04 -7.86
N THR A 112 -10.17 -7.34 -8.91
CA THR A 112 -9.64 -7.95 -10.14
C THR A 112 -8.55 -7.09 -10.79
N ASP A 113 -8.64 -5.77 -10.70
CA ASP A 113 -7.62 -4.87 -11.23
C ASP A 113 -6.38 -4.84 -10.33
N ILE A 114 -6.58 -4.84 -9.00
CA ILE A 114 -5.48 -4.94 -8.02
C ILE A 114 -4.71 -6.24 -8.22
N ASP A 115 -5.41 -7.36 -8.29
CA ASP A 115 -4.81 -8.69 -8.43
C ASP A 115 -3.97 -8.79 -9.71
N ARG A 116 -4.54 -8.36 -10.84
CA ARG A 116 -3.83 -8.28 -12.13
C ARG A 116 -2.62 -7.34 -12.08
N PHE A 117 -2.74 -6.21 -11.39
CA PHE A 117 -1.63 -5.28 -11.22
C PHE A 117 -0.49 -5.93 -10.43
N MET A 118 -0.81 -6.63 -9.34
CA MET A 118 0.18 -7.34 -8.52
C MET A 118 0.84 -8.52 -9.25
N GLU A 119 0.10 -9.24 -10.09
CA GLU A 119 0.68 -10.25 -11.00
C GLU A 119 1.72 -9.63 -11.94
N LYS A 120 1.50 -8.40 -12.43
CA LYS A 120 2.47 -7.71 -13.27
C LYS A 120 3.72 -7.26 -12.49
N GLU A 121 3.51 -6.66 -11.31
CA GLU A 121 4.59 -6.07 -10.51
C GLU A 121 5.45 -7.11 -9.78
N TYR A 122 4.82 -8.15 -9.21
CA TYR A 122 5.47 -9.15 -8.35
C TYR A 122 5.50 -10.57 -8.94
N ARG A 123 4.81 -10.78 -10.07
CA ARG A 123 4.89 -12.03 -10.85
C ARG A 123 4.56 -13.25 -10.00
N MET A 124 5.36 -14.31 -10.14
CA MET A 124 5.14 -15.59 -9.48
C MET A 124 5.09 -15.51 -7.96
N LYS A 125 5.76 -14.53 -7.33
CA LYS A 125 5.71 -14.37 -5.87
C LYS A 125 4.28 -14.08 -5.40
N TRP A 126 3.58 -13.19 -6.09
CA TRP A 126 2.19 -12.87 -5.80
C TRP A 126 1.25 -14.06 -6.07
N ILE A 127 1.43 -14.73 -7.21
CA ILE A 127 0.61 -15.89 -7.59
C ILE A 127 0.72 -17.02 -6.54
N LEU A 128 1.94 -17.32 -6.09
CA LEU A 128 2.18 -18.34 -5.07
C LEU A 128 1.52 -17.97 -3.74
N PHE A 129 1.67 -16.71 -3.30
CA PHE A 129 1.02 -16.21 -2.09
C PHE A 129 -0.51 -16.32 -2.17
N ARG A 130 -1.12 -15.87 -3.27
CA ARG A 130 -2.58 -15.93 -3.48
C ARG A 130 -3.09 -17.38 -3.40
N ASN A 131 -2.46 -18.28 -4.13
CA ASN A 131 -2.86 -19.70 -4.16
C ASN A 131 -2.79 -20.33 -2.75
N GLU A 132 -1.80 -19.95 -1.94
CA GLU A 132 -1.69 -20.39 -0.56
C GLU A 132 -2.84 -19.85 0.31
N GLN A 133 -3.19 -18.57 0.19
CA GLN A 133 -4.31 -17.97 0.93
C GLN A 133 -5.64 -18.65 0.58
N GLU A 134 -5.92 -18.82 -0.71
CA GLU A 134 -7.13 -19.50 -1.18
C GLU A 134 -7.20 -20.94 -0.65
N ALA A 135 -6.11 -21.70 -0.74
CA ALA A 135 -6.05 -23.07 -0.20
C ALA A 135 -6.31 -23.12 1.31
N ASN A 136 -5.81 -22.14 2.07
CA ASN A 136 -6.04 -22.04 3.51
C ASN A 136 -7.50 -21.70 3.85
N GLU A 137 -8.14 -20.83 3.06
CA GLU A 137 -9.57 -20.54 3.21
C GLU A 137 -10.43 -21.78 2.93
N TYR A 138 -10.11 -22.55 1.88
CA TYR A 138 -10.79 -23.82 1.60
C TYR A 138 -10.66 -24.83 2.75
N ARG A 139 -9.45 -25.02 3.28
CA ARG A 139 -9.20 -25.93 4.41
C ARG A 139 -9.97 -25.52 5.67
N THR A 140 -9.99 -24.22 5.95
CA THR A 140 -10.70 -23.65 7.09
C THR A 140 -12.21 -23.89 6.97
N ASN A 141 -12.79 -23.57 5.81
CA ASN A 141 -14.22 -23.77 5.56
C ASN A 141 -14.64 -25.25 5.56
N ALA A 142 -13.76 -26.15 5.09
CA ALA A 142 -14.00 -27.59 5.16
C ALA A 142 -13.98 -28.12 6.60
N SER A 143 -13.10 -27.59 7.46
CA SER A 143 -13.04 -27.97 8.88
C SER A 143 -14.31 -27.57 9.63
N TYR A 144 -14.85 -26.36 9.40
CA TYR A 144 -16.09 -25.92 10.04
C TYR A 144 -17.33 -26.74 9.63
N ARG A 145 -17.36 -27.27 8.39
CA ARG A 145 -18.47 -28.12 7.92
C ARG A 145 -18.47 -29.53 8.50
N ASN A 146 -17.34 -30.02 9.01
CA ASN A 146 -17.24 -31.36 9.62
C ASN A 146 -17.56 -31.37 11.13
N HIS A 147 -17.86 -30.21 11.72
CA HIS A 147 -18.18 -30.04 13.14
C HIS A 147 -19.58 -29.44 13.38
N ALA A 148 -20.44 -29.41 12.35
CA ALA A 148 -21.84 -29.02 12.40
C ALA A 148 -22.73 -30.22 12.06
#